data_AF-A0A317QR00-F1
#
_entry.id   AF-A0A317QR00-F1
#
_cell.length_a   1.000
_cell.length_b   1.000
_cell.length_c   1.000
_cell.angle_alpha   90.00
_cell.angle_beta   90.00
_cell.angle_gamma   90.00
#
_symmetry.space_group_name_H-M   'P 1'
#
loop_
_entity.id
_entity.type
_entity.pdbx_description
1 polymer ?
#
loop_
_entity_poly.entity_id
_entity_poly.type
_entity_poly.pdbx_seq_one_letter_code
_entity_poly.pdbx_strand_id
1 'polypeptide(L)'
;MTCDERHGRMDAARVRAELTVQDLWLRYLALGGTGDAFDLDGYLQGLVPLDTFQQDVLAQALNEALEDSYRAYRIPLSTPPPGDPGDERLGRIIDELMGERPAAGQVESPDVDTA
;
A
#
# COMPACT_ATOMS: atom_id res chain seq x y z
N MET A 1 14.01 5.68 12.60
CA MET A 1 14.65 5.66 11.28
C MET A 1 15.24 7.04 11.09
N THR A 2 16.55 7.16 10.98
CA THR A 2 17.20 8.45 10.69
C THR A 2 16.92 8.83 9.23
N CYS A 3 17.08 10.11 8.88
CA CYS A 3 16.86 10.57 7.50
C CYS A 3 17.75 9.79 6.51
N ASP A 4 19.03 9.63 6.86
CA ASP A 4 20.02 8.90 6.05
C ASP A 4 19.65 7.43 5.85
N GLU A 5 19.09 6.77 6.87
CA GLU A 5 18.57 5.41 6.75
C GLU A 5 17.38 5.33 5.77
N ARG A 6 16.54 6.37 5.70
CA ARG A 6 15.40 6.43 4.77
C ARG A 6 15.87 6.64 3.34
N HIS A 7 16.75 7.62 3.10
CA HIS A 7 17.30 7.90 1.76
C HIS A 7 17.96 6.64 1.17
N GLY A 8 18.85 6.00 1.93
CA GLY A 8 19.52 4.78 1.50
C GLY A 8 18.55 3.60 1.27
N ARG A 9 17.48 3.49 2.06
CA ARG A 9 16.45 2.45 1.85
C ARG A 9 15.64 2.69 0.58
N MET A 10 15.34 3.94 0.25
CA MET A 10 14.62 4.31 -0.97
C MET A 10 15.49 4.09 -2.21
N ASP A 11 16.78 4.40 -2.15
CA ASP A 11 17.70 4.10 -3.25
C ASP A 11 17.90 2.59 -3.45
N ALA A 12 18.02 1.83 -2.36
CA ALA A 12 18.08 0.38 -2.43
C ALA A 12 16.80 -0.24 -3.02
N ALA A 13 15.63 0.34 -2.75
CA ALA A 13 14.37 -0.07 -3.38
C ALA A 13 14.37 0.22 -4.88
N ARG A 14 14.85 1.39 -5.31
CA ARG A 14 14.99 1.76 -6.73
C ARG A 14 15.88 0.77 -7.48
N VAL A 15 17.06 0.45 -6.91
CA VAL A 15 18.00 -0.52 -7.50
C VAL A 15 17.37 -1.90 -7.61
N ARG A 16 16.64 -2.36 -6.58
CA ARG A 16 15.97 -3.66 -6.61
C ARG A 16 14.78 -3.73 -7.57
N ALA A 17 14.14 -2.60 -7.84
CA ALA A 17 13.13 -2.47 -8.89
C ALA A 17 13.75 -2.26 -10.28
N GLU A 18 15.09 -2.28 -10.41
CA GLU A 18 15.83 -2.12 -11.66
C GLU A 18 15.53 -0.79 -12.38
N LEU A 19 15.19 0.26 -11.63
CA LEU A 19 14.85 1.57 -12.19
C LEU A 19 16.06 2.49 -12.29
N THR A 20 16.19 3.17 -13.42
CA THR A 20 16.99 4.41 -13.47
C THR A 20 16.28 5.51 -12.67
N VAL A 21 17.00 6.59 -12.33
CA VAL A 21 16.37 7.75 -11.69
C VAL A 21 15.31 8.38 -12.60
N GLN A 22 15.51 8.36 -13.91
CA GLN A 22 14.54 8.86 -14.89
C GLN A 22 13.25 8.01 -14.90
N ASP A 23 13.37 6.68 -14.84
CA ASP A 23 12.19 5.80 -14.78
C ASP A 23 11.41 6.00 -13.48
N LEU A 24 12.14 6.18 -12.36
CA LEU A 24 11.53 6.47 -11.07
C LEU A 24 10.82 7.83 -11.09
N TRP A 25 11.43 8.86 -11.68
CA TRP A 25 10.84 10.17 -11.82
C TRP A 25 9.52 10.14 -12.60
N LEU A 26 9.45 9.39 -13.71
CA LEU A 26 8.21 9.25 -14.48
C LEU A 26 7.08 8.61 -13.67
N ARG A 27 7.39 7.59 -12.86
CA ARG A 27 6.40 6.95 -11.96
C ARG A 27 5.94 7.90 -10.84
N TYR A 28 6.88 8.60 -10.23
CA TYR A 28 6.60 9.62 -9.22
C TYR A 28 5.72 10.75 -9.78
N LEU A 29 6.03 11.25 -10.98
CA LEU A 29 5.25 12.27 -11.69
C LEU A 29 3.82 11.78 -11.99
N ALA A 30 3.67 10.53 -12.41
CA ALA A 30 2.36 9.93 -12.67
C ALA A 30 1.45 9.86 -11.42
N LEU A 31 2.05 9.80 -10.23
CA LEU A 31 1.35 9.82 -8.94
C LEU A 31 1.14 11.25 -8.37
N GLY A 32 1.45 12.29 -9.16
CA GLY A 32 1.29 13.69 -8.76
C GLY A 32 2.52 14.31 -8.08
N GLY A 33 3.68 13.67 -8.20
CA GLY A 33 4.95 14.22 -7.74
C GLY A 33 5.33 15.48 -8.50
N THR A 34 5.83 16.50 -7.80
CA THR A 34 6.08 17.84 -8.41
C THR A 34 7.55 18.19 -8.61
N GLY A 35 8.46 17.39 -8.05
CA GLY A 35 9.91 17.55 -8.20
C GLY A 35 10.43 17.03 -9.55
N ASP A 36 11.62 17.50 -9.94
CA ASP A 36 12.29 16.99 -11.14
C ASP A 36 13.19 15.77 -10.85
N ALA A 37 13.78 15.19 -11.89
CA ALA A 37 14.66 14.03 -11.73
C ALA A 37 15.95 14.34 -10.94
N PHE A 38 16.41 15.59 -10.95
CA PHE A 38 17.60 16.03 -10.22
C PHE A 38 17.30 16.16 -8.72
N ASP A 39 16.15 16.71 -8.36
CA ASP A 39 15.66 16.76 -6.98
C ASP A 39 15.55 15.35 -6.38
N LEU A 40 15.03 14.40 -7.16
CA LEU A 40 14.91 13.00 -6.75
C LEU A 40 16.29 12.34 -6.56
N ASP A 41 17.23 12.53 -7.48
CA ASP A 41 18.59 12.03 -7.32
C ASP A 41 19.25 12.62 -6.06
N GLY A 42 19.15 13.94 -5.89
CA GLY A 42 19.65 14.65 -4.71
C GLY A 42 19.04 14.14 -3.42
N TYR A 43 17.74 13.87 -3.39
CA TYR A 43 17.07 13.30 -2.22
C TYR A 43 17.52 11.87 -1.92
N LEU A 44 17.65 11.01 -2.93
CA LEU A 44 18.13 9.64 -2.76
C LEU A 44 19.56 9.58 -2.22
N GLN A 45 20.40 10.55 -2.60
CA GLN A 45 21.76 10.72 -2.06
C GLN A 45 21.81 11.47 -0.71
N GLY A 46 20.67 11.91 -0.17
CA GLY A 46 20.60 12.68 1.07
C GLY A 46 21.15 14.12 0.97
N LEU A 47 21.29 14.64 -0.24
CA LEU A 47 21.84 15.97 -0.54
C LEU A 47 20.78 17.07 -0.54
N VAL A 48 19.54 16.73 -0.90
CA VAL A 48 18.41 17.69 -1.02
C VAL A 48 17.21 17.17 -0.24
N PRO A 49 16.57 17.98 0.62
CA PRO A 49 15.35 17.56 1.28
C PRO A 49 14.13 17.63 0.35
N LEU A 50 13.27 16.62 0.40
CA LEU A 50 11.90 16.69 -0.12
C LEU A 50 10.92 16.97 1.02
N ASP A 51 9.83 17.65 0.74
CA ASP A 51 8.73 17.75 1.72
C ASP A 51 8.09 16.38 1.97
N THR A 52 7.42 16.23 3.11
CA THR A 52 6.86 14.95 3.55
C THR A 52 5.89 14.34 2.54
N PHE A 53 5.07 15.16 1.87
CA PHE A 53 4.12 14.66 0.89
C PHE A 53 4.84 14.08 -0.33
N GLN A 54 5.84 14.79 -0.87
CA GLN A 54 6.64 14.28 -1.98
C GLN A 54 7.42 13.02 -1.60
N GLN A 55 7.89 12.91 -0.35
CA GLN A 55 8.52 11.68 0.14
C GLN A 55 7.55 10.49 0.15
N ASP A 56 6.27 10.71 0.44
CA ASP A 56 5.25 9.67 0.45
C ASP A 56 4.85 9.27 -0.98
N VAL A 57 4.74 10.23 -1.91
CA VAL A 57 4.55 9.94 -3.34
C VAL A 57 5.71 9.12 -3.89
N LEU A 58 6.95 9.48 -3.56
CA LEU A 58 8.15 8.73 -3.96
C LEU A 58 8.16 7.33 -3.35
N ALA A 59 7.78 7.19 -2.08
CA ALA A 59 7.66 5.88 -1.44
C ALA A 59 6.61 5.02 -2.15
N GLN A 60 5.46 5.60 -2.51
CA GLN A 60 4.41 4.90 -3.23
C GLN A 60 4.87 4.44 -4.62
N ALA A 61 5.55 5.30 -5.38
CA ALA A 61 6.11 4.95 -6.69
C ALA A 61 7.09 3.75 -6.60
N LEU A 62 7.93 3.72 -5.56
CA LEU A 62 8.85 2.61 -5.30
C LEU A 62 8.12 1.33 -4.90
N ASN A 63 7.09 1.43 -4.07
CA ASN A 63 6.29 0.27 -3.66
C ASN A 63 5.59 -0.37 -4.85
N GLU A 64 4.98 0.43 -5.73
CA GLU A 64 4.34 -0.06 -6.96
C GLU A 64 5.35 -0.72 -7.89
N ALA A 65 6.53 -0.10 -8.07
CA ALA A 65 7.58 -0.68 -8.89
C ALA A 65 8.11 -2.02 -8.35
N LEU A 66 8.24 -2.15 -7.04
CA LEU A 66 8.62 -3.41 -6.42
C LEU A 66 7.54 -4.48 -6.62
N GLU A 67 6.26 -4.15 -6.40
CA GLU A 67 5.14 -5.08 -6.62
C GLU A 67 5.09 -5.56 -8.08
N ASP A 68 5.25 -4.66 -9.05
CA ASP A 68 5.31 -4.98 -10.48
C ASP A 68 6.44 -5.97 -10.78
N SER A 69 7.65 -5.67 -10.30
CA SER A 69 8.82 -6.54 -10.49
C SER A 69 8.61 -7.91 -9.87
N TYR A 70 8.07 -7.99 -8.65
CA TYR A 70 7.77 -9.27 -8.00
C TYR A 70 6.69 -10.06 -8.74
N ARG A 71 5.65 -9.38 -9.23
CA ARG A 71 4.57 -10.01 -9.99
C ARG A 71 5.07 -10.62 -11.30
N ALA A 72 6.04 -9.99 -11.97
CA ALA A 72 6.64 -10.50 -13.20
C ALA A 72 7.37 -11.85 -12.99
N TYR A 73 7.90 -12.11 -11.79
CA TYR A 73 8.60 -13.35 -11.46
C TYR A 73 7.71 -14.44 -10.85
N ARG A 74 6.39 -14.21 -10.72
CA ARG A 74 5.48 -15.22 -10.18
C ARG A 74 5.38 -16.42 -11.14
N ILE A 75 5.66 -17.60 -10.61
CA ILE A 75 5.41 -18.86 -11.32
C ILE A 75 3.88 -19.11 -11.34
N PRO A 76 3.27 -19.33 -12.51
CA PRO A 76 1.86 -19.66 -12.59
C PRO A 76 1.52 -20.91 -11.78
N LEU A 77 0.40 -20.87 -11.05
CA LEU A 77 -0.09 -22.05 -10.34
C LEU A 77 -0.68 -23.05 -11.35
N SER A 78 -0.44 -24.34 -11.13
CA SER A 78 -1.01 -25.42 -11.96
C SER A 78 -2.54 -25.45 -11.93
N THR A 79 -3.13 -24.93 -10.85
CA THR A 79 -4.55 -24.65 -10.70
C THR A 79 -4.65 -23.24 -10.12
N PRO A 80 -5.39 -22.30 -10.75
CA PRO A 80 -5.57 -20.98 -10.17
C PRO A 80 -6.25 -21.13 -8.80
N PRO A 81 -5.85 -20.34 -7.81
CA PRO A 81 -6.52 -20.40 -6.52
C PRO A 81 -7.99 -19.97 -6.75
N PRO A 82 -8.98 -20.61 -6.11
CA PRO A 82 -10.26 -19.93 -5.90
C PRO A 82 -9.93 -18.58 -5.22
N GLY A 83 -10.59 -17.51 -5.64
CA GLY A 83 -10.21 -16.11 -5.39
C GLY A 83 -9.52 -15.84 -4.04
N ASP A 84 -8.49 -14.98 -4.07
CA ASP A 84 -7.54 -14.74 -2.97
C ASP A 84 -8.18 -14.84 -1.57
N PRO A 85 -7.86 -15.86 -0.76
CA PRO A 85 -8.41 -16.03 0.58
C PRO A 85 -7.98 -14.93 1.56
N GLY A 86 -6.98 -14.10 1.17
CA GLY A 86 -6.67 -12.86 1.86
C GLY A 86 -7.88 -11.91 1.92
N ASP A 87 -8.69 -11.88 0.86
CA ASP A 87 -9.88 -11.05 0.72
C ASP A 87 -11.03 -11.56 1.61
N GLU A 88 -11.15 -12.88 1.82
CA GLU A 88 -12.18 -13.46 2.71
C GLU A 88 -11.89 -13.25 4.19
N ARG A 89 -10.62 -13.34 4.60
CA ARG A 89 -10.23 -13.04 5.99
C ARG A 89 -10.33 -11.55 6.26
N LEU A 90 -9.89 -10.70 5.33
CA LEU A 90 -10.07 -9.26 5.45
C LEU A 90 -11.55 -8.89 5.47
N GLY A 91 -12.36 -9.48 4.58
CA GLY A 91 -13.81 -9.28 4.51
C GLY A 91 -14.47 -9.54 5.86
N ARG A 92 -14.18 -10.67 6.50
CA ARG A 92 -14.68 -10.96 7.86
C ARG A 92 -14.25 -9.94 8.91
N ILE A 93 -13.02 -9.45 8.85
CA ILE A 93 -12.53 -8.42 9.79
C ILE A 93 -13.22 -7.08 9.51
N ILE A 94 -13.46 -6.74 8.25
CA ILE A 94 -14.17 -5.53 7.84
C ILE A 94 -15.63 -5.59 8.30
N ASP A 95 -16.32 -6.72 8.12
CA ASP A 95 -17.70 -6.93 8.59
C ASP A 95 -17.82 -6.82 10.12
N GLU A 96 -16.83 -7.36 10.84
CA GLU A 96 -16.72 -7.26 12.29
C GLU A 96 -16.49 -5.81 12.76
N LEU A 97 -15.62 -5.07 12.08
CA LEU A 97 -15.32 -3.66 12.38
C LEU A 97 -16.46 -2.71 11.99
N MET A 98 -17.19 -3.00 10.91
CA MET A 98 -18.32 -2.20 10.43
C MET A 98 -19.63 -2.49 11.17
N GLY A 99 -19.66 -3.48 12.07
CA GLY A 99 -20.71 -3.62 13.08
C GLY A 99 -22.00 -4.26 12.59
N GLU A 100 -21.97 -5.12 11.58
CA GLU A 100 -23.10 -6.02 11.33
C GLU A 100 -23.07 -7.16 12.35
N ARG A 101 -23.56 -6.88 13.57
CA ARG A 101 -23.88 -7.95 14.52
C ARG A 101 -24.89 -8.88 13.84
N PRO A 102 -24.68 -10.22 13.85
CA PRO A 102 -25.73 -11.12 13.41
C PRO A 102 -26.95 -10.82 14.25
N ALA A 103 -28.09 -10.59 13.60
CA ALA A 103 -29.34 -10.27 14.25
C ALA A 103 -29.67 -11.37 15.26
N ALA A 104 -29.37 -11.10 16.55
CA ALA A 104 -29.78 -11.95 17.64
C ALA A 104 -31.30 -11.86 17.73
N GLY A 105 -31.96 -12.82 17.09
CA GLY A 105 -33.39 -13.00 17.14
C GLY A 105 -33.86 -13.41 18.54
N GLN A 106 -35.06 -12.92 18.86
CA GLN A 106 -36.04 -13.47 19.79
C GLN A 106 -35.64 -13.59 21.28
N VAL A 107 -36.06 -12.60 22.08
CA VAL A 107 -36.56 -12.89 23.44
C VAL A 107 -37.93 -12.21 23.55
N GLU A 108 -38.96 -13.04 23.67
CA GLU A 108 -40.37 -12.68 23.87
C GLU A 108 -40.56 -11.64 24.97
N SER A 109 -41.40 -10.64 24.71
CA SER A 109 -41.98 -9.79 25.75
C SER A 109 -43.13 -10.54 26.45
N PRO A 110 -43.20 -10.58 27.80
CA PRO A 110 -44.39 -11.04 28.47
C PRO A 110 -45.45 -9.93 28.46
N ASP A 111 -46.62 -10.30 27.96
CA ASP A 111 -47.86 -9.55 27.96
C ASP A 111 -48.36 -9.38 29.41
N VAL A 112 -48.58 -8.16 29.88
CA VAL A 112 -49.42 -7.89 31.06
C VAL A 112 -50.27 -6.66 30.79
N ASP A 113 -51.49 -6.95 30.33
CA ASP A 113 -52.59 -6.01 30.14
C ASP A 113 -53.12 -5.50 31.49
N THR A 114 -53.58 -4.25 31.47
CA THR A 114 -54.05 -3.48 32.61
C THR A 114 -55.56 -3.67 32.78
N ALA A 115 -56.02 -4.04 33.98
CA ALA A 115 -57.40 -3.83 34.43
C ALA A 115 -57.48 -3.64 35.95
#